data_AF-A0A0Q7TKX4-F1
#
_entry.id   AF-A0A0Q7TKX4-F1
#
_cell.length_a   1.000
_cell.length_b   1.000
_cell.length_c   1.000
_cell.angle_alpha   90.00
_cell.angle_beta   90.00
_cell.angle_gamma   90.00
#
_symmetry.space_group_name_H-M   'P 1'
#
loop_
_entity.id
_entity.type
_entity.pdbx_description
1 polymer ?
#
loop_
_entity_poly.entity_id
_entity_poly.type
_entity_poly.pdbx_seq_one_letter_code
_entity_poly.pdbx_strand_id
1 'polypeptide(L)'
;MPTDYPDMAALGRVEDELRALPPLVFAGEARHLTAKLAQVEAGEAFLLQGGDCAESFKEFSTDNIRDTFRLILQMAVVLTFAGGKPVVKVGCERLSLGHEYALDPR
;
A
#
# COMPACT_ATOMS: atom_id res chain seq x y z
N MET A 1 16.08 -7.99 2.92
CA MET A 1 15.23 -9.16 3.24
C MET A 1 15.93 -9.87 4.38
N PRO A 2 15.26 -10.20 5.50
CA PRO A 2 15.88 -10.94 6.59
C PRO A 2 16.52 -12.20 6.03
N THR A 3 17.80 -12.43 6.33
CA THR A 3 18.55 -13.59 5.82
C THR A 3 18.59 -14.72 6.84
N ASP A 4 17.91 -14.56 7.98
CA ASP A 4 18.04 -15.36 9.20
C ASP A 4 16.73 -16.02 9.62
N TYR A 5 15.93 -16.49 8.66
CA TYR A 5 14.79 -17.35 8.99
C TYR A 5 15.29 -18.62 9.70
N PRO A 6 14.80 -18.93 10.90
CA PRO A 6 15.30 -20.05 11.70
C PRO A 6 14.99 -21.42 11.07
N ASP A 7 13.96 -21.50 10.22
CA ASP A 7 13.58 -22.70 9.48
C ASP A 7 13.34 -22.40 8.00
N MET A 8 14.33 -22.72 7.18
CA MET A 8 14.26 -22.56 5.73
C MET A 8 13.24 -23.50 5.07
N ALA A 9 12.92 -24.65 5.68
CA ALA A 9 11.89 -25.54 5.16
C ALA A 9 10.49 -24.99 5.44
N ALA A 10 10.27 -24.32 6.58
CA ALA A 10 9.04 -23.59 6.86
C ALA A 10 8.84 -22.42 5.89
N LEU A 11 9.91 -21.67 5.59
CA LEU A 11 9.88 -20.61 4.59
C LEU A 11 9.42 -21.15 3.23
N GLY A 12 10.03 -22.24 2.75
CA GLY A 12 9.65 -22.85 1.48
C GLY A 12 8.19 -23.29 1.42
N ARG A 13 7.65 -23.88 2.49
CA ARG A 13 6.22 -24.26 2.56
C ARG A 13 5.30 -23.05 2.45
N VAL A 14 5.61 -21.97 3.16
CA VAL A 14 4.79 -20.74 3.12
C VAL A 14 4.88 -20.06 1.76
N GLU A 15 6.05 -20.03 1.12
CA GLU A 15 6.20 -19.50 -0.24
C GLU A 15 5.35 -20.28 -1.25
N ASP A 16 5.36 -21.62 -1.16
CA ASP A 16 4.57 -22.47 -2.06
C ASP A 16 3.06 -22.28 -1.84
N GLU A 17 2.63 -22.08 -0.60
CA GLU A 17 1.24 -21.73 -0.29
C GLU A 17 0.85 -20.37 -0.89
N LEU A 18 1.66 -19.32 -0.65
CA LEU A 18 1.39 -17.98 -1.16
C LEU A 18 1.37 -17.91 -2.69
N ARG A 19 2.20 -18.70 -3.39
CA ARG A 19 2.19 -18.79 -4.86
C ARG A 19 0.90 -19.38 -5.43
N ALA A 20 0.21 -20.23 -4.67
CA ALA A 20 -1.03 -20.85 -5.09
C ALA A 20 -2.26 -19.96 -4.87
N LEU A 21 -2.14 -18.89 -4.08
CA LEU A 21 -3.22 -17.94 -3.82
C LEU A 21 -3.46 -17.02 -5.03
N PRO A 22 -4.71 -16.55 -5.23
CA PRO A 22 -5.00 -15.59 -6.29
C PRO A 22 -4.24 -14.28 -6.07
N PRO A 23 -3.87 -13.57 -7.14
CA PRO A 23 -3.19 -12.29 -7.03
C PRO A 23 -4.12 -11.23 -6.41
N LEU A 24 -3.56 -10.34 -5.60
CA LEU A 24 -4.32 -9.24 -4.99
C LEU A 24 -4.73 -8.16 -6.00
N VAL A 25 -3.96 -8.00 -7.09
CA VAL A 25 -4.22 -7.05 -8.16
C VAL A 25 -3.97 -7.70 -9.52
N PHE A 26 -4.75 -7.31 -10.52
CA PHE A 26 -4.56 -7.79 -11.89
C PHE A 26 -3.47 -6.98 -12.61
N ALA A 27 -2.77 -7.63 -13.55
CA ALA A 27 -1.73 -6.96 -14.35
C ALA A 27 -2.27 -5.74 -15.14
N GLY A 28 -3.56 -5.75 -15.52
CA GLY A 28 -4.20 -4.62 -16.18
C GLY A 28 -4.35 -3.39 -15.26
N GLU A 29 -4.64 -3.61 -13.99
CA GLU A 29 -4.77 -2.54 -13.00
C GLU A 29 -3.42 -1.89 -12.71
N ALA A 30 -2.36 -2.69 -12.59
CA ALA A 30 -1.00 -2.19 -12.44
C ALA A 30 -0.58 -1.30 -13.61
N ARG A 31 -0.81 -1.74 -14.86
CA ARG A 31 -0.51 -0.93 -16.06
C ARG A 31 -1.34 0.35 -16.10
N HIS A 32 -2.60 0.29 -15.71
CA HIS A 32 -3.47 1.46 -15.64
C HIS A 32 -2.97 2.46 -14.59
N LEU A 33 -2.50 1.98 -13.43
CA LEU A 33 -1.86 2.83 -12.42
C LEU A 33 -0.57 3.46 -12.97
N THR A 34 0.29 2.70 -13.66
CA THR A 34 1.50 3.23 -14.30
C THR A 34 1.18 4.36 -15.26
N ALA A 35 0.16 4.21 -16.11
CA ALA A 35 -0.27 5.26 -17.04
C ALA A 35 -0.75 6.53 -16.31
N LYS A 36 -1.46 6.37 -15.18
CA LYS A 36 -1.86 7.51 -14.34
C LYS A 36 -0.68 8.19 -13.65
N LEU A 37 0.31 7.43 -13.20
CA LEU A 37 1.53 8.00 -12.61
C LEU A 37 2.37 8.76 -13.65
N ALA A 38 2.35 8.34 -14.92
CA ALA A 38 2.96 9.12 -16.00
C ALA A 38 2.29 10.50 -16.18
N GLN A 39 0.97 10.60 -16.02
CA GLN A 39 0.28 11.91 -16.02
C GLN A 39 0.69 12.78 -14.82
N VAL A 40 0.96 12.18 -13.66
CA VAL A 40 1.48 12.92 -12.50
C VAL A 40 2.87 13.46 -12.80
N GLU A 41 3.75 12.64 -13.38
CA GLU A 41 5.11 13.03 -13.76
C GLU A 41 5.11 14.16 -14.81
N ALA A 42 4.22 14.09 -15.79
CA ALA A 42 4.00 15.16 -16.77
C ALA A 42 3.35 16.44 -16.19
N GLY A 43 2.98 16.43 -14.90
CA GLY A 43 2.32 17.55 -14.23
C GLY A 43 0.86 17.73 -14.64
N GLU A 44 0.23 16.74 -15.27
CA GLU A 44 -1.18 16.74 -15.67
C GLU A 44 -2.10 16.24 -14.54
N ALA A 45 -1.56 15.56 -13.53
CA ALA A 45 -2.28 15.04 -12.37
C ALA A 45 -1.50 15.26 -11.06
N PHE A 46 -2.17 15.10 -9.92
CA PHE A 46 -1.54 15.06 -8.59
C PHE A 46 -1.58 13.64 -8.01
N LEU A 47 -0.53 13.22 -7.33
CA LEU A 47 -0.51 11.99 -6.53
C LEU A 47 -0.88 12.32 -5.07
N LEU A 48 -1.92 11.67 -4.57
CA LEU A 48 -2.27 11.63 -3.15
C LEU A 48 -2.02 10.21 -2.65
N GLN A 49 -0.96 10.05 -1.88
CA GLN A 49 -0.65 8.80 -1.18
C GLN A 49 -0.89 8.99 0.32
N GLY A 50 -1.66 8.08 0.94
CA GLY A 50 -1.99 8.17 2.35
C GLY A 50 -2.41 6.82 2.92
N GLY A 51 -2.23 6.67 4.23
CA GLY A 51 -2.55 5.45 4.96
C GLY A 51 -1.89 5.47 6.34
N ASP A 52 -2.10 4.40 7.11
CA ASP A 52 -1.55 4.30 8.45
C ASP A 52 -0.04 4.02 8.41
N CYS A 53 0.69 4.63 9.35
CA CYS A 53 2.15 4.54 9.41
C CYS A 53 2.64 3.11 9.74
N ALA A 54 1.85 2.38 10.52
CA ALA A 54 2.16 1.07 11.03
C ALA A 54 0.85 0.31 11.30
N GLU A 55 0.40 -0.47 10.34
CA GLU A 55 -0.74 -1.35 10.56
C GLU A 55 -0.30 -2.53 11.44
N SER A 56 -1.00 -2.74 12.54
CA SER A 56 -0.84 -3.89 13.42
C SER A 56 -1.91 -4.91 13.09
N PHE A 57 -1.54 -6.20 13.03
CA PHE A 57 -2.51 -7.30 12.85
C PHE A 57 -3.61 -7.32 13.93
N LYS A 58 -3.37 -6.69 15.10
CA LYS A 58 -4.36 -6.57 16.18
C LYS A 58 -5.33 -5.40 15.99
N GLU A 59 -4.99 -4.42 15.16
CA GLU A 59 -5.76 -3.19 14.94
C GLU A 59 -6.44 -3.16 13.56
N PHE A 60 -6.55 -4.32 12.90
CA PHE A 60 -7.30 -4.48 11.66
C PHE A 60 -8.81 -4.45 11.94
N SER A 61 -9.32 -3.26 12.23
CA SER A 61 -10.76 -2.98 12.38
C SER A 61 -11.30 -2.42 11.07
N THR A 62 -12.47 -2.91 10.65
CA THR A 62 -13.21 -2.39 9.50
C THR A 62 -13.50 -0.89 9.59
N ASP A 63 -13.56 -0.35 10.81
CA ASP A 63 -13.82 1.07 11.04
C ASP A 63 -12.59 1.93 10.72
N ASN A 64 -11.39 1.48 11.08
CA ASN A 64 -10.14 2.20 10.77
C ASN A 64 -9.93 2.33 9.26
N ILE A 65 -10.11 1.23 8.52
CA ILE A 65 -9.96 1.22 7.06
C ILE A 65 -10.98 2.17 6.41
N ARG A 66 -12.21 2.17 6.90
CA ARG A 66 -13.27 3.05 6.39
C ARG A 66 -12.95 4.52 6.64
N ASP A 67 -12.48 4.86 7.83
CA ASP A 67 -12.21 6.24 8.19
C ASP A 67 -10.95 6.77 7.49
N THR A 68 -9.91 5.96 7.34
CA THR A 68 -8.73 6.28 6.50
C THR A 68 -9.13 6.47 5.04
N PHE A 69 -9.99 5.60 4.50
CA PHE A 69 -10.49 5.75 3.13
C PHE A 69 -11.32 7.03 2.95
N ARG A 70 -12.20 7.36 3.91
CA ARG A 70 -12.99 8.60 3.90
C ARG A 70 -12.09 9.83 3.92
N LEU A 71 -11.05 9.83 4.76
CA LEU A 71 -10.09 10.93 4.84
C LEU A 71 -9.40 11.15 3.49
N ILE A 72 -8.88 10.08 2.88
CA ILE A 72 -8.22 10.15 1.57
C ILE A 72 -9.17 10.69 0.50
N LEU A 73 -10.44 10.27 0.50
CA LEU A 73 -11.43 10.79 -0.44
C LEU A 73 -11.74 12.27 -0.21
N GLN A 74 -11.87 12.71 1.05
CA GLN A 74 -12.10 14.12 1.38
C GLN A 74 -10.93 15.00 0.90
N MET A 75 -9.70 14.57 1.15
CA MET A 75 -8.50 15.27 0.67
C MET A 75 -8.45 15.32 -0.86
N ALA A 76 -8.79 14.21 -1.53
CA ALA A 76 -8.80 14.16 -2.99
C ALA A 76 -9.78 15.17 -3.61
N VAL A 77 -10.96 15.36 -3.01
CA VAL A 77 -11.95 16.35 -3.47
C VAL A 77 -11.40 17.76 -3.33
N VAL A 78 -10.79 18.09 -2.17
CA VAL A 78 -10.18 19.40 -1.92
C VAL A 78 -9.05 19.68 -2.92
N LEU A 79 -8.14 18.73 -3.12
CA LEU A 79 -7.01 18.86 -4.05
C LEU A 79 -7.47 18.99 -5.51
N THR A 80 -8.52 18.25 -5.90
CA THR A 80 -9.07 18.36 -7.26
C THR A 80 -9.64 19.75 -7.50
N PHE A 81 -10.38 20.30 -6.53
CA PHE A 81 -11.00 21.62 -6.67
C PHE A 81 -9.95 22.75 -6.62
N ALA A 82 -8.99 22.69 -5.69
CA ALA A 82 -7.97 23.72 -5.54
C ALA A 82 -6.90 23.68 -6.64
N GLY A 83 -6.53 22.48 -7.11
CA GLY A 83 -5.47 22.28 -8.09
C GLY A 83 -5.94 22.24 -9.55
N GLY A 84 -7.25 22.15 -9.80
CA GLY A 84 -7.82 22.09 -11.16
C GLY A 84 -7.36 20.89 -11.98
N LYS A 85 -6.78 19.87 -11.33
CA LYS A 85 -6.17 18.69 -11.97
C LYS A 85 -6.69 17.41 -11.33
N PRO A 86 -6.76 16.30 -12.10
CA PRO A 86 -7.11 15.00 -11.55
C PRO A 86 -6.14 14.56 -10.44
N VAL A 87 -6.68 13.91 -9.41
CA VAL A 87 -5.89 13.31 -8.31
C VAL A 87 -5.88 11.78 -8.46
N VAL A 88 -4.68 11.20 -8.49
CA VAL A 88 -4.41 9.76 -8.40
C VAL A 88 -4.27 9.40 -6.91
N LYS A 89 -5.10 8.48 -6.42
CA LYS A 89 -5.17 8.11 -5.00
C LYS A 89 -4.50 6.75 -4.81
N VAL A 90 -3.55 6.67 -3.90
CA VAL A 90 -2.80 5.44 -3.59
C VAL A 90 -2.83 5.21 -2.08
N GLY A 91 -3.24 4.01 -1.66
CA GLY A 91 -3.15 3.59 -0.27
C GLY A 91 -1.69 3.30 0.09
N CYS A 92 -1.26 3.73 1.28
CA CYS A 92 0.03 3.35 1.86
C CYS A 92 -0.23 2.39 3.01
N GLU A 93 -0.07 1.09 2.76
CA GLU A 93 -0.21 0.06 3.78
C GLU A 93 1.21 -0.35 4.22
N ARG A 94 1.62 0.07 5.42
CA ARG A 94 2.91 -0.35 5.99
C ARG A 94 2.64 -1.27 7.17
N LEU A 95 2.77 -2.58 6.92
CA LEU A 95 2.64 -3.59 7.96
C LEU A 95 3.76 -3.43 9.00
N SER A 96 3.38 -3.22 10.25
CA SER A 96 4.24 -3.42 11.40
C SER A 96 4.17 -4.90 11.79
N LEU A 97 5.15 -5.67 11.32
CA LEU A 97 5.50 -6.92 11.97
C LEU A 97 6.05 -6.53 13.34
N GLY A 98 5.22 -6.69 14.39
CA GLY A 98 5.49 -6.19 15.73
C GLY A 98 6.95 -6.38 16.16
N HIS A 99 7.60 -5.27 16.50
CA HIS A 99 8.88 -5.08 17.21
C HIS A 99 10.11 -5.97 16.92
N GLU A 100 10.05 -6.96 16.03
CA GLU A 100 11.14 -7.92 15.81
C GLU A 100 11.74 -7.84 14.38
N TYR A 101 11.13 -7.07 13.47
CA TYR A 101 11.64 -6.87 12.11
C TYR A 101 11.97 -5.40 11.80
N ALA A 102 12.03 -4.55 12.82
CA ALA A 102 12.58 -3.20 12.69
C ALA A 102 14.11 -3.30 12.59
N LEU A 103 14.58 -3.40 11.35
CA LEU A 103 15.93 -3.12 10.87
C LEU A 103 16.86 -2.48 11.93
N ASP A 104 17.79 -3.26 12.47
CA ASP A 104 18.98 -2.76 13.16
C ASP A 104 19.81 -1.95 12.14
N PRO A 105 20.08 -0.65 12.37
CA PRO A 105 20.84 0.17 11.45
C PRO A 105 22.36 0.04 11.66
N ARG A 106 22.88 -1.16 11.95
CA ARG A 106 24.32 -1.43 12.05
C ARG A 106 24.81 -2.40 10.99
#